data_AF-A0A0F8QCQ6-F1
#
_entry.id   AF-A0A0F8QCQ6-F1
#
_cell.length_a   1.000
_cell.length_b   1.000
_cell.length_c   1.000
_cell.angle_alpha   90.00
_cell.angle_beta   90.00
_cell.angle_gamma   90.00
#
_symmetry.space_group_name_H-M   'P 1'
#
loop_
_entity.id
_entity.type
_entity.pdbx_description
1 polymer ?
#
loop_
_entity_poly.entity_id
_entity_poly.type
_entity_poly.pdbx_seq_one_letter_code
_entity_poly.pdbx_strand_id
1 'polypeptide(L)'
;MYIDFIRGTPLFVQILLFYYGIPGLIFGLTGEPFMIDPIIAGIAVCSINSGAYNAEIIRAGIKSVDRGQMEAARSLGMTERQAMREVIVPQAVRLIIPPLGNEFIALLKDSSLLAIISVHELSKNGMLYVSKTFATFPTYISVALVYLALTMGISRVLNYIERRLGVSDRSE
;
A
#
# COMPACT_ATOMS: atom_id res chain seq x y z
N MET A 1 -8.76 16.03 1.66
CA MET A 1 -10.07 15.49 1.23
C MET A 1 -9.95 14.07 0.66
N TYR A 2 -9.31 13.82 -0.50
CA TYR A 2 -9.11 12.45 -1.02
C TYR A 2 -8.36 11.54 -0.02
N ILE A 3 -7.20 11.99 0.47
CA ILE A 3 -6.35 11.21 1.39
C ILE A 3 -7.12 10.85 2.67
N ASP A 4 -7.80 11.84 3.25
CA ASP A 4 -8.55 11.67 4.52
C ASP A 4 -9.73 10.71 4.34
N PHE A 5 -10.43 10.77 3.21
CA PHE A 5 -11.55 9.88 2.91
C PHE A 5 -11.10 8.42 2.74
N ILE A 6 -10.05 8.20 1.95
CA ILE A 6 -9.54 6.85 1.68
C ILE A 6 -8.92 6.23 2.94
N ARG A 7 -8.14 6.99 3.72
CA ARG A 7 -7.55 6.49 4.96
C ARG A 7 -8.59 6.37 6.09
N GLY A 8 -9.69 7.12 6.01
CA GLY A 8 -10.80 7.08 6.97
C GLY A 8 -11.83 5.98 6.70
N THR A 9 -11.71 5.22 5.61
CA THR A 9 -12.66 4.16 5.24
C THR A 9 -11.95 2.80 5.14
N PRO A 10 -12.57 1.70 5.60
CA PRO A 10 -11.96 0.38 5.52
C PRO A 10 -11.76 -0.08 4.06
N LEU A 11 -10.59 -0.66 3.75
CA LEU A 11 -10.31 -1.22 2.42
C LEU A 11 -11.34 -2.27 2.00
N PHE A 12 -11.82 -3.11 2.93
CA PHE A 12 -12.88 -4.07 2.65
C PHE A 12 -14.15 -3.41 2.09
N VAL A 13 -14.57 -2.27 2.67
CA VAL A 13 -15.73 -1.52 2.19
C VAL A 13 -15.43 -0.90 0.83
N GLN A 14 -14.22 -0.37 0.62
CA GLN A 14 -13.80 0.16 -0.67
C GLN A 14 -13.84 -0.91 -1.77
N ILE A 15 -13.39 -2.14 -1.50
CA ILE A 15 -13.45 -3.27 -2.44
C ILE A 15 -14.91 -3.55 -2.85
N LEU A 16 -15.81 -3.64 -1.88
CA LEU A 16 -17.23 -3.91 -2.14
C LEU A 16 -17.90 -2.78 -2.93
N LEU A 17 -17.65 -1.53 -2.57
CA LEU A 17 -18.20 -0.38 -3.29
C LEU A 17 -17.65 -0.29 -4.70
N PHE A 18 -16.36 -0.58 -4.91
CA PHE A 18 -15.74 -0.50 -6.22
C PHE A 18 -16.22 -1.61 -7.14
N TYR A 19 -16.30 -2.85 -6.65
CA TYR A 19 -16.64 -4.02 -7.46
C TYR A 19 -18.15 -4.24 -7.63
N TYR A 20 -18.97 -3.96 -6.60
CA TYR A 20 -20.42 -4.14 -6.68
C TYR A 20 -21.17 -2.81 -6.77
N GLY A 21 -20.75 -1.81 -6.01
CA GLY A 21 -21.43 -0.51 -5.92
C GLY A 21 -21.39 0.29 -7.22
N ILE A 22 -20.21 0.47 -7.82
CA ILE A 22 -20.04 1.23 -9.07
C ILE A 22 -20.81 0.59 -10.24
N PRO A 23 -20.63 -0.71 -10.55
CA PRO A 23 -21.47 -1.39 -11.53
C PRO A 23 -22.97 -1.27 -11.28
N GLY A 24 -23.42 -1.43 -10.03
CA GLY A 24 -24.83 -1.30 -9.67
C GLY A 24 -25.38 0.11 -9.88
N LEU A 25 -24.58 1.14 -9.59
CA LEU A 25 -24.94 2.53 -9.84
C LEU A 25 -25.04 2.82 -11.35
N ILE A 26 -24.06 2.35 -12.14
CA ILE A 26 -24.07 2.52 -13.59
C ILE A 26 -25.32 1.86 -14.18
N PHE A 27 -25.59 0.61 -13.82
CA PHE A 27 -26.80 -0.10 -14.25
C PHE A 27 -28.09 0.66 -13.87
N GLY A 28 -28.17 1.20 -12.65
CA GLY A 28 -29.32 1.98 -12.21
C GLY A 28 -29.53 3.28 -13.00
N LEU A 29 -28.46 3.86 -13.57
CA LEU A 29 -28.51 5.10 -14.35
C LEU A 29 -28.68 4.85 -15.86
N THR A 30 -28.09 3.79 -16.40
CA THR A 30 -28.03 3.53 -17.85
C THR A 30 -28.95 2.39 -18.30
N GLY A 31 -29.35 1.49 -17.39
CA GLY A 31 -30.02 0.23 -17.71
C GLY A 31 -29.09 -0.83 -18.32
N GLU A 32 -27.82 -0.51 -18.55
CA GLU A 32 -26.86 -1.39 -19.20
C GLU A 32 -25.94 -2.07 -18.17
N PRO A 33 -25.77 -3.40 -18.22
CA PRO A 33 -24.90 -4.10 -17.29
C PRO A 33 -23.44 -3.69 -17.52
N PHE A 34 -22.79 -3.24 -16.46
CA PHE A 34 -21.35 -2.99 -16.45
C PHE A 34 -20.66 -4.08 -15.63
N MET A 35 -19.69 -4.78 -16.21
CA MET A 35 -18.93 -5.81 -15.51
C MET A 35 -17.46 -5.43 -15.49
N ILE A 36 -16.85 -5.56 -14.31
CA ILE A 36 -15.43 -5.32 -14.13
C ILE A 36 -14.78 -6.68 -13.86
N ASP A 37 -13.65 -6.95 -14.50
CA ASP A 37 -12.83 -8.11 -14.15
C ASP A 37 -12.36 -7.99 -12.68
N PRO A 38 -12.50 -9.05 -11.85
CA PRO A 38 -12.10 -9.01 -10.45
C PRO A 38 -10.65 -8.62 -10.20
N ILE A 39 -9.71 -9.06 -11.05
CA ILE A 39 -8.29 -8.74 -10.89
C ILE A 39 -8.07 -7.27 -11.17
N ILE A 40 -8.65 -6.74 -12.25
CA ILE A 40 -8.58 -5.31 -12.58
C ILE A 40 -9.18 -4.47 -11.45
N ALA A 41 -10.37 -4.84 -10.95
CA ALA A 41 -11.01 -4.15 -9.84
C ALA A 41 -10.15 -4.18 -8.56
N GLY A 42 -9.59 -5.35 -8.23
CA GLY A 42 -8.71 -5.54 -7.08
C GLY A 42 -7.45 -4.70 -7.17
N ILE A 43 -6.78 -4.68 -8.33
CA ILE A 43 -5.61 -3.83 -8.56
C ILE A 43 -5.98 -2.35 -8.43
N ALA A 44 -7.08 -1.92 -9.04
CA ALA A 44 -7.51 -0.53 -9.02
C ALA A 44 -7.80 -0.04 -7.59
N VAL A 45 -8.62 -0.77 -6.83
CA VAL A 45 -9.01 -0.36 -5.48
C VAL A 45 -7.83 -0.40 -4.51
N CYS A 46 -6.96 -1.42 -4.59
CA CYS A 46 -5.73 -1.49 -3.80
C CYS A 46 -4.77 -0.35 -4.14
N SER A 47 -4.67 0.02 -5.42
CA SER A 47 -3.82 1.14 -5.87
C SER A 47 -4.34 2.50 -5.39
N ILE A 48 -5.65 2.71 -5.42
CA ILE A 48 -6.29 3.91 -4.86
C ILE A 48 -6.02 3.98 -3.36
N ASN A 49 -6.26 2.87 -2.64
CA ASN A 49 -6.06 2.80 -1.21
C ASN A 49 -4.60 3.08 -0.82
N SER A 50 -3.67 2.26 -1.32
CA SER A 50 -2.24 2.42 -1.06
C SER A 50 -1.70 3.76 -1.57
N GLY A 51 -2.24 4.30 -2.67
CA GLY A 51 -1.88 5.61 -3.19
C GLY A 51 -2.13 6.74 -2.19
N ALA A 52 -3.22 6.67 -1.40
CA ALA A 52 -3.49 7.66 -0.36
C ALA A 52 -2.49 7.57 0.81
N TYR A 53 -2.12 6.35 1.25
CA TYR A 53 -1.09 6.13 2.27
C TYR A 53 0.29 6.57 1.78
N ASN A 54 0.67 6.19 0.56
CA ASN A 54 1.94 6.57 -0.06
C ASN A 54 2.06 8.09 -0.23
N ALA A 55 0.98 8.78 -0.63
CA ALA A 55 0.99 10.25 -0.73
C ALA A 55 1.28 10.91 0.62
N GLU A 56 0.69 10.41 1.71
CA GLU A 56 0.96 10.91 3.04
C GLU A 56 2.39 10.59 3.51
N ILE A 57 2.88 9.37 3.25
CA ILE A 57 4.25 8.96 3.57
C ILE A 57 5.25 9.88 2.88
N ILE A 58 5.08 10.13 1.57
CA ILE A 58 5.95 11.01 0.79
C ILE A 58 5.89 12.44 1.34
N ARG A 59 4.68 12.96 1.62
CA ARG A 59 4.50 14.30 2.19
C ARG A 59 5.17 14.43 3.56
N ALA A 60 5.01 13.44 4.42
CA ALA A 60 5.61 13.42 5.76
C ALA A 60 7.14 13.35 5.67
N GLY A 61 7.66 12.50 4.79
CA GLY A 61 9.11 12.37 4.56
C GLY A 61 9.75 13.66 4.06
N ILE A 62 9.14 14.36 3.10
CA ILE A 62 9.64 15.67 2.64
C ILE A 62 9.60 16.70 3.79
N LYS A 63 8.50 16.75 4.56
CA LYS A 63 8.36 17.69 5.70
C LYS A 63 9.30 17.38 6.87
N SER A 64 9.80 16.15 6.97
CA SER A 64 10.71 15.73 8.04
C SER A 64 12.17 16.15 7.81
N VAL A 65 12.51 16.63 6.61
CA VAL A 65 13.82 17.25 6.34
C VAL A 65 13.89 18.58 7.08
N ASP A 66 15.00 18.80 7.80
CA ASP A 66 15.23 20.01 8.59
C ASP A 66 15.08 21.28 7.74
N ARG A 67 14.34 22.27 8.24
CA ARG A 67 14.06 23.52 7.52
C ARG A 67 15.34 24.31 7.18
N GLY A 68 16.36 24.20 8.03
CA GLY A 68 17.67 24.79 7.81
C GLY A 68 18.37 24.28 6.55
N GLN A 69 18.06 23.06 6.08
CA GLN A 69 18.58 22.56 4.80
C GLN A 69 18.05 23.39 3.62
N MET A 70 16.77 23.76 3.66
CA MET A 70 16.16 24.62 2.65
C MET A 70 16.71 26.04 2.76
N GLU A 71 16.78 26.60 3.98
CA GLU A 71 17.30 27.95 4.22
C GLU A 71 18.76 28.08 3.77
N ALA A 72 19.62 27.13 4.12
CA ALA A 72 21.02 27.10 3.71
C ALA A 72 21.18 26.99 2.18
N ALA A 73 20.44 26.10 1.53
CA ALA A 73 20.47 25.96 0.07
C ALA A 73 20.06 27.28 -0.63
N ARG A 74 19.02 27.94 -0.12
CA ARG A 74 18.56 29.24 -0.65
C ARG A 74 19.57 30.36 -0.37
N SER A 75 20.25 30.36 0.77
CA SER A 75 21.33 31.31 1.09
C SER A 75 22.56 31.14 0.21
N LEU A 76 22.80 29.95 -0.34
CA LEU A 76 23.85 29.67 -1.33
C LEU A 76 23.44 30.04 -2.76
N GLY A 77 22.29 30.70 -2.96
CA GLY A 77 21.82 31.19 -4.25
C GLY A 77 21.03 30.18 -5.08
N MET A 78 20.77 28.97 -4.57
CA MET A 78 19.96 27.98 -5.29
C MET A 78 18.51 28.45 -5.41
N THR A 79 17.86 28.25 -6.55
CA THR A 79 16.40 28.37 -6.68
C THR A 79 15.67 27.36 -5.80
N GLU A 80 14.41 27.60 -5.43
CA GLU A 80 13.61 26.63 -4.65
C GLU A 80 13.55 25.25 -5.34
N ARG A 81 13.44 25.23 -6.68
CA ARG A 81 13.44 24.00 -7.46
C ARG A 81 14.79 23.27 -7.41
N GLN A 82 15.90 24.01 -7.47
CA GLN A 82 17.24 23.42 -7.31
C GLN A 82 17.41 22.86 -5.89
N ALA A 83 17.10 23.66 -4.86
CA ALA A 83 17.18 23.24 -3.47
C ALA A 83 16.33 21.99 -3.21
N MET A 84 15.09 21.96 -3.72
CA MET A 84 14.21 20.79 -3.61
C MET A 84 14.83 19.55 -4.28
N ARG A 85 15.29 19.66 -5.53
CA ARG A 85 15.80 18.53 -6.30
C ARG A 85 17.13 18.00 -5.79
N GLU A 86 18.04 18.88 -5.39
CA GLU A 86 19.44 18.54 -5.12
C GLU A 86 19.74 18.37 -3.63
N VAL A 87 18.95 19.00 -2.75
CA VAL A 87 19.18 18.94 -1.29
C VAL A 87 18.05 18.20 -0.58
N ILE A 88 16.80 18.62 -0.76
CA ILE A 88 15.67 18.11 0.06
C ILE A 88 15.24 16.70 -0.38
N VAL A 89 14.96 16.48 -1.66
CA VAL A 89 14.45 15.19 -2.17
C VAL A 89 15.43 14.04 -1.88
N PRO A 90 16.75 14.16 -2.13
CA PRO A 90 17.69 13.08 -1.83
C PRO A 90 17.72 12.70 -0.34
N GLN A 91 17.54 13.67 0.56
CA GLN A 91 17.43 13.41 2.00
C GLN A 91 16.09 12.77 2.37
N ALA A 92 15.00 13.32 1.84
CA ALA A 92 13.64 12.82 2.06
C ALA A 92 13.47 11.37 1.59
N VAL A 93 14.04 10.99 0.44
CA VAL A 93 13.97 9.62 -0.10
C VAL A 93 14.47 8.59 0.92
N ARG A 94 15.56 8.88 1.64
CA ARG A 94 16.09 7.97 2.67
C ARG A 94 15.10 7.77 3.83
N LEU A 95 14.31 8.79 4.15
CA LEU A 95 13.28 8.78 5.19
C LEU A 95 11.97 8.14 4.72
N ILE A 96 11.68 8.18 3.41
CA ILE A 96 10.45 7.69 2.79
C ILE A 96 10.50 6.18 2.51
N ILE A 97 11.65 5.64 2.12
CA ILE A 97 11.79 4.22 1.74
C ILE A 97 11.34 3.25 2.86
N PRO A 98 11.75 3.42 4.13
CA PRO A 98 11.34 2.53 5.22
C PRO A 98 9.80 2.44 5.41
N PRO A 99 9.05 3.55 5.55
CA PRO A 99 7.60 3.48 5.67
C PRO A 99 6.91 2.97 4.40
N LEU A 100 7.44 3.24 3.18
CA LEU A 100 6.89 2.64 1.95
C LEU A 100 7.02 1.11 1.95
N GLY A 101 8.13 0.57 2.45
CA GLY A 101 8.30 -0.87 2.58
C GLY A 101 7.33 -1.49 3.59
N ASN A 102 7.07 -0.79 4.70
CA ASN A 102 6.07 -1.22 5.68
C ASN A 102 4.65 -1.21 5.10
N GLU A 103 4.31 -0.18 4.32
CA GLU A 103 3.03 -0.10 3.60
C GLU A 103 2.90 -1.23 2.57
N PHE A 104 3.99 -1.60 1.88
CA PHE A 104 3.98 -2.76 0.98
C PHE A 104 3.70 -4.08 1.70
N ILE A 105 4.27 -4.28 2.90
CA ILE A 105 3.97 -5.45 3.74
C ILE A 105 2.49 -5.46 4.18
N ALA A 106 1.94 -4.29 4.52
CA ALA A 106 0.52 -4.15 4.85
C ALA A 106 -0.34 -4.54 3.64
N LEU A 107 -0.07 -3.97 2.46
CA LEU A 107 -0.79 -4.25 1.23
C LEU A 107 -0.75 -5.73 0.82
N LEU A 108 0.37 -6.42 1.05
CA LEU A 108 0.47 -7.86 0.80
C LEU A 108 -0.55 -8.64 1.62
N LYS A 109 -0.71 -8.32 2.90
CA LYS A 109 -1.69 -8.98 3.77
C LYS A 109 -3.12 -8.57 3.42
N ASP A 110 -3.32 -7.28 3.16
CA ASP A 110 -4.62 -6.71 2.81
C ASP A 110 -5.16 -7.22 1.47
N SER A 111 -4.28 -7.66 0.56
CA SER A 111 -4.69 -8.34 -0.69
C SER A 111 -5.53 -9.60 -0.46
N SER A 112 -5.43 -10.23 0.72
CA SER A 112 -6.30 -11.35 1.12
C SER A 112 -7.79 -10.98 1.11
N LEU A 113 -8.13 -9.71 1.31
CA LEU A 113 -9.51 -9.23 1.28
C LEU A 113 -10.13 -9.35 -0.11
N LEU A 114 -9.32 -9.36 -1.19
CA LEU A 114 -9.79 -9.51 -2.56
C LEU A 114 -10.43 -10.88 -2.84
N ALA A 115 -10.25 -11.85 -1.94
CA ALA A 115 -10.89 -13.15 -2.05
C ALA A 115 -12.43 -13.07 -2.04
N ILE A 116 -12.99 -12.00 -1.45
CA ILE A 116 -14.43 -11.72 -1.44
C ILE A 116 -15.01 -11.47 -2.84
N ILE A 117 -14.24 -10.81 -3.71
CA ILE A 117 -14.59 -10.59 -5.12
C ILE A 117 -14.06 -11.70 -6.03
N SER A 118 -13.64 -12.83 -5.44
CA SER A 118 -13.15 -14.02 -6.15
C SER A 118 -11.86 -13.85 -6.95
N VAL A 119 -11.01 -12.90 -6.56
CA VAL A 119 -9.62 -12.88 -7.04
C VAL A 119 -8.88 -14.11 -6.51
N HIS A 120 -8.25 -14.88 -7.39
CA HIS A 120 -7.56 -16.13 -7.05
C HIS A 120 -6.16 -15.89 -6.49
N GLU A 121 -6.08 -15.21 -5.36
CA GLU A 121 -4.86 -15.10 -4.55
C GLU A 121 -4.80 -16.22 -3.49
N LEU A 122 -3.80 -16.18 -2.60
CA LEU A 122 -3.50 -17.24 -1.64
C LEU A 122 -4.71 -17.60 -0.74
N SER A 123 -5.42 -16.61 -0.20
CA SER A 123 -6.58 -16.83 0.67
C SER A 123 -7.76 -17.44 -0.09
N LYS A 124 -8.02 -17.00 -1.33
CA LYS A 124 -9.04 -17.59 -2.20
C LYS A 124 -8.72 -19.03 -2.56
N ASN A 125 -7.46 -19.34 -2.88
CA ASN A 125 -7.03 -20.70 -3.13
C ASN A 125 -7.20 -21.58 -1.88
N GLY A 126 -6.91 -21.06 -0.70
CA GLY A 126 -7.21 -21.72 0.58
C GLY A 126 -8.70 -22.05 0.73
N MET A 127 -9.59 -21.09 0.49
CA MET A 127 -11.04 -21.30 0.53
C MET A 127 -11.51 -22.37 -0.46
N LEU A 128 -11.00 -22.36 -1.69
CA LEU A 128 -11.33 -23.35 -2.72
C LEU A 128 -10.81 -24.76 -2.38
N TYR A 129 -9.71 -24.86 -1.63
CA TYR A 129 -9.22 -26.13 -1.15
C TYR A 129 -10.10 -26.67 0.00
N VAL A 130 -10.47 -25.80 0.95
CA VAL A 130 -11.37 -26.17 2.06
C VAL A 130 -12.73 -26.60 1.54
N SER A 131 -13.29 -25.94 0.51
CA SER A 131 -14.59 -26.33 -0.04
C SER A 131 -14.60 -27.71 -0.69
N LYS A 132 -13.44 -28.22 -1.12
CA LYS A 132 -13.27 -29.55 -1.72
C LYS A 132 -12.93 -30.64 -0.70
N THR A 133 -12.15 -30.29 0.33
CA THR A 133 -11.55 -31.26 1.25
C THR A 133 -12.14 -31.24 2.66
N PHE A 134 -12.90 -30.19 2.99
CA PHE A 134 -13.39 -29.86 4.33
C PHE A 134 -12.29 -29.71 5.40
N ALA A 135 -11.01 -29.69 4.99
CA ALA A 135 -9.85 -29.64 5.87
C ALA A 135 -9.51 -28.20 6.33
N THR A 136 -10.47 -27.55 7.00
CA THR A 136 -10.42 -26.12 7.33
C THR A 136 -9.18 -25.70 8.12
N PHE A 137 -8.93 -26.34 9.26
CA PHE A 137 -7.84 -25.99 10.17
C PHE A 137 -6.44 -26.15 9.52
N PRO A 138 -6.05 -27.32 8.98
CA PRO A 138 -4.71 -27.49 8.39
C PRO A 138 -4.49 -26.57 7.17
N THR A 139 -5.52 -26.29 6.38
CA THR A 139 -5.40 -25.38 5.23
C THR A 139 -5.13 -23.95 5.65
N TYR A 140 -5.87 -23.40 6.61
CA TYR A 140 -5.63 -22.02 7.03
C TYR A 140 -4.34 -21.85 7.83
N ILE A 141 -3.87 -22.87 8.55
CA ILE A 141 -2.51 -22.88 9.11
C ILE A 141 -1.48 -22.77 7.98
N SER A 142 -1.64 -23.55 6.91
CA SER A 142 -0.73 -23.50 5.75
C SER A 142 -0.73 -22.12 5.08
N VAL A 143 -1.91 -21.54 4.85
CA VAL A 143 -2.06 -20.18 4.31
C VAL A 143 -1.36 -19.14 5.21
N ALA A 144 -1.57 -19.22 6.53
CA ALA A 144 -0.94 -18.31 7.48
C ALA A 144 0.59 -18.43 7.47
N LEU A 145 1.13 -19.66 7.39
CA LEU A 145 2.57 -19.90 7.31
C LEU A 145 3.18 -19.32 6.02
N VAL A 146 2.47 -19.41 4.89
CA VAL A 146 2.94 -18.81 3.63
C VAL A 146 2.93 -17.29 3.72
N TYR A 147 1.85 -16.67 4.22
CA TYR A 147 1.85 -15.21 4.45
C TYR A 147 2.96 -14.77 5.41
N LEU A 148 3.21 -15.55 6.47
CA LEU A 148 4.28 -15.28 7.41
C LEU A 148 5.65 -15.36 6.74
N ALA A 149 5.90 -16.40 5.92
CA ALA A 149 7.15 -16.56 5.18
C ALA A 149 7.38 -15.39 4.21
N LEU A 150 6.35 -14.98 3.46
CA LEU A 150 6.41 -13.82 2.57
C LEU A 150 6.70 -12.54 3.34
N THR A 151 5.96 -12.31 4.44
CA THR A 151 6.12 -11.13 5.29
C THR A 151 7.53 -11.06 5.88
N MET A 152 8.04 -12.16 6.44
CA MET A 152 9.40 -12.23 6.97
C MET A 152 10.45 -12.03 5.87
N GLY A 153 10.24 -12.59 4.67
CA GLY A 153 11.12 -12.40 3.53
C GLY A 153 11.26 -10.93 3.16
N ILE A 154 10.14 -10.23 2.96
CA ILE A 154 10.12 -8.80 2.64
C ILE A 154 10.67 -7.96 3.79
N SER A 155 10.32 -8.27 5.03
CA SER A 155 10.82 -7.55 6.22
C SER A 155 12.34 -7.62 6.32
N ARG A 156 12.96 -8.77 6.00
CA ARG A 156 14.43 -8.90 5.98
C ARG A 156 15.06 -8.03 4.89
N VAL A 157 14.46 -7.98 3.70
CA VAL A 157 14.91 -7.11 2.61
C VAL A 157 14.80 -5.64 3.02
N LEU A 158 13.68 -5.26 3.65
CA LEU A 158 13.46 -3.90 4.14
C LEU A 158 14.49 -3.52 5.22
N ASN A 159 14.70 -4.37 6.22
CA ASN A 159 15.71 -4.15 7.26
C ASN A 159 17.12 -4.00 6.69
N TYR A 160 17.46 -4.77 5.64
CA TYR A 160 18.74 -4.62 4.95
C TYR A 160 18.86 -3.25 4.25
N ILE A 161 17.80 -2.80 3.58
CA ILE A 161 17.75 -1.48 2.94
C ILE A 161 17.85 -0.36 3.99
N GLU A 162 17.10 -0.45 5.09
CA GLU A 162 17.11 0.52 6.19
C GLU A 162 18.52 0.70 6.78
N ARG A 163 19.23 -0.41 7.03
CA ARG A 163 20.63 -0.40 7.49
C ARG A 163 21.56 0.27 6.49
N ARG A 164 21.37 0.02 5.19
CA ARG A 164 22.17 0.64 4.12
C ARG A 164 21.91 2.14 3.99
N LEU A 165 20.70 2.61 4.31
CA LEU A 165 20.32 4.02 4.25
C LEU A 165 20.74 4.81 5.50
N GLY A 166 21.26 4.15 6.54
CA GLY A 166 21.69 4.79 7.79
C GLY A 166 20.52 5.34 8.62
N VAL A 167 19.31 4.81 8.43
CA VAL A 167 18.11 5.28 9.14
C VAL A 167 18.07 4.75 10.58
N SER A 168 18.74 3.62 10.84
CA SER A 168 18.79 2.95 12.14
C SER A 168 19.47 3.75 13.26
N ASP A 169 20.31 4.74 12.94
CA ASP A 169 21.10 5.50 13.94
C ASP A 169 20.37 6.74 14.49
N ARG A 170 19.15 7.04 14.04
CA ARG A 170 18.38 8.22 14.48
C ARG A 170 17.29 7.91 15.51
N SER A 171 17.14 6.65 15.93
CA SER A 171 16.09 6.21 16.86
C SER A 171 16.58 5.94 18.29
N GLU A 172 17.80 6.35 18.63
CA GLU A 172 18.34 6.33 20.01
C GLU A 172 18.65 7.73 20.51
#